data_AF-A0A353PX74-F1
#
_entry.id   AF-A0A353PX74-F1
#
_cell.length_a   1.000
_cell.length_b   1.000
_cell.length_c   1.000
_cell.angle_alpha   90.00
_cell.angle_beta   90.00
_cell.angle_gamma   90.00
#
_symmetry.space_group_name_H-M   'P 1'
#
loop_
_entity.id
_entity.type
_entity.pdbx_description
1 polymer ?
#
loop_
_entity_poly.entity_id
_entity_poly.type
_entity_poly.pdbx_seq_one_letter_code
_entity_poly.pdbx_strand_id
1 'polypeptide(L)'
;QKAFVSSSIQDKVSILKKQIAMAEKDLPLLDMALDFCLTNASILSDSTHLHDLLFVSLYALPQDNLEPYDSALKKLFFLYNKEEIRVEILNLLTKIAINEAFFTENLYNFLFEEIEKDYSRRSNKSIFASLQYLSSIQDLAFFNKIYPLLSKNIDFELKKNIEEVLALSIENYKSDLLERISTTTAQEKKLILSILGRNPHLNLFFKAEVTENLLRATIISIGDNTGAERESLLKEFYEVQMESVRIIKEAKWTRAASLVAGYFPIAVEQYTAFLISKDELLEVMDSLTLLATSETGKALSDYLAVLNKKTEKTGLFDEEIMLHLISALAQLGEKTAFDNLLYVILHEGYPDSIISASKEALAKLNW
;
A
#
# COMPACT_ATOMS: atom_id res chain seq x y z
N GLN A 1 42.04 2.58 28.06
CA GLN A 1 41.43 1.79 29.17
C GLN A 1 41.73 2.32 30.58
N LYS A 2 42.97 2.24 31.13
CA LYS A 2 43.27 2.75 32.51
C LYS A 2 42.88 4.21 32.74
N ALA A 3 43.18 5.08 31.78
CA ALA A 3 42.78 6.49 31.81
C ALA A 3 41.25 6.66 31.79
N PHE A 4 40.53 5.78 31.06
CA PHE A 4 39.07 5.80 31.03
C PHE A 4 38.50 5.51 32.42
N VAL A 5 38.91 4.41 33.06
CA VAL A 5 38.37 3.98 34.37
C VAL A 5 38.55 5.04 35.45
N SER A 6 39.71 5.72 35.49
CA SER A 6 40.08 6.67 36.56
C SER A 6 39.60 8.11 36.35
N SER A 7 38.94 8.41 35.23
CA SER A 7 38.61 9.77 34.82
C SER A 7 37.15 10.16 35.03
N SER A 8 36.88 11.47 34.96
CA SER A 8 35.51 12.01 35.04
C SER A 8 34.67 11.63 33.81
N ILE A 9 33.34 11.78 33.86
CA ILE A 9 32.48 11.47 32.70
C ILE A 9 32.84 12.35 31.48
N GLN A 10 33.17 13.62 31.70
CA GLN A 10 33.61 14.53 30.63
C GLN A 10 34.93 14.07 29.98
N ASP A 11 35.86 13.58 30.79
CA ASP A 11 37.13 13.04 30.30
C ASP A 11 36.91 11.74 29.52
N LYS A 12 36.00 10.86 29.98
CA LYS A 12 35.59 9.64 29.26
C LYS A 12 35.07 9.96 27.85
N VAL A 13 34.23 10.99 27.72
CA VAL A 13 33.75 11.49 26.41
C VAL A 13 34.94 11.91 25.53
N SER A 14 35.86 12.69 26.10
CA SER A 14 37.02 13.23 25.37
C SER A 14 37.98 12.12 24.91
N ILE A 15 38.19 11.10 25.74
CA ILE A 15 38.99 9.91 25.41
C ILE A 15 38.39 9.18 24.20
N LEU A 16 37.07 8.94 24.22
CA LEU A 16 36.39 8.22 23.14
C LEU A 16 36.38 9.03 21.83
N LYS A 17 36.10 10.34 21.89
CA LYS A 17 36.19 11.23 20.71
C LYS A 17 37.58 11.22 20.08
N LYS A 18 38.64 11.24 20.90
CA LYS A 18 40.02 11.19 20.40
C LYS A 18 40.30 9.89 19.66
N GLN A 19 39.84 8.76 20.20
CA GLN A 19 40.00 7.46 19.56
C GLN A 19 39.27 7.40 18.20
N ILE A 20 38.03 7.87 18.13
CA ILE A 20 37.25 7.96 16.88
C ILE A 20 37.99 8.80 15.84
N ALA A 21 38.52 9.96 16.25
CA ALA A 21 39.28 10.85 15.36
C ALA A 21 40.57 10.21 14.82
N MET A 22 41.15 9.26 15.54
CA MET A 22 42.33 8.51 15.13
C MET A 22 42.00 7.28 14.27
N ALA A 23 40.71 7.02 14.00
CA ALA A 23 40.20 5.83 13.30
C ALA A 23 40.69 4.50 13.92
N GLU A 24 41.02 4.51 15.22
CA GLU A 24 41.45 3.32 15.95
C GLU A 24 40.23 2.53 16.45
N LYS A 25 40.13 1.26 16.09
CA LYS A 25 39.10 0.34 16.60
C LYS A 25 39.57 -0.31 17.92
N ASP A 26 39.37 0.37 19.05
CA ASP A 26 39.49 -0.19 20.41
C ASP A 26 38.10 -0.62 20.89
N LEU A 27 37.65 -1.79 20.42
CA LEU A 27 36.35 -2.36 20.83
C LEU A 27 36.23 -2.55 22.34
N PRO A 28 37.26 -3.04 23.08
CA PRO A 28 37.19 -3.14 24.53
C PRO A 28 36.94 -1.80 25.24
N LEU A 29 37.50 -0.68 24.73
CA LEU A 29 37.21 0.64 25.29
C LEU A 29 35.76 1.07 25.03
N LEU A 30 35.23 0.74 23.86
CA LEU A 30 33.83 0.96 23.52
C LEU A 30 32.88 0.13 24.40
N ASP A 31 33.20 -1.14 24.61
CA ASP A 31 32.43 -2.03 25.49
C ASP A 31 32.42 -1.48 26.92
N MET A 32 33.57 -0.99 27.42
CA MET A 32 33.65 -0.29 28.71
C MET A 32 32.80 0.98 28.78
N ALA A 33 32.68 1.72 27.68
CA ALA A 33 31.87 2.93 27.66
C ALA A 33 30.38 2.60 27.71
N LEU A 34 29.93 1.61 26.94
CA LEU A 34 28.54 1.13 26.96
C LEU A 34 28.18 0.51 28.32
N ASP A 35 29.06 -0.32 28.89
CA ASP A 35 28.85 -0.91 30.22
C ASP A 35 28.79 0.14 31.32
N PHE A 36 29.60 1.19 31.22
CA PHE A 36 29.52 2.34 32.12
C PHE A 36 28.16 3.05 32.00
N CYS A 37 27.66 3.28 30.79
CA CYS A 37 26.34 3.86 30.55
C CYS A 37 25.20 2.98 31.04
N LEU A 38 25.31 1.65 30.92
CA LEU A 38 24.32 0.70 31.44
C LEU A 38 24.29 0.70 32.98
N THR A 39 25.45 0.57 33.60
CA THR A 39 25.58 0.42 35.06
C THR A 39 25.14 1.67 35.82
N ASN A 40 25.37 2.86 35.25
CA ASN A 40 25.08 4.13 35.91
C ASN A 40 23.73 4.76 35.51
N ALA A 41 22.98 4.13 34.59
CA ALA A 41 21.72 4.70 34.10
C ALA A 41 20.70 4.96 35.23
N SER A 42 20.58 4.07 36.21
CA SER A 42 19.62 4.22 37.32
C SER A 42 19.82 5.47 38.18
N ILE A 43 21.02 6.07 38.15
CA ILE A 43 21.40 7.23 38.97
C ILE A 43 21.56 8.48 38.09
N LEU A 44 22.07 8.31 36.87
CA LEU A 44 22.55 9.39 36.01
C LEU A 44 21.84 9.44 34.65
N SER A 45 20.68 8.79 34.50
CA SER A 45 19.89 8.75 33.25
C SER A 45 19.54 10.13 32.69
N ASP A 46 19.47 11.16 33.52
CA ASP A 46 19.15 12.54 33.10
C ASP A 46 20.40 13.44 32.96
N SER A 47 21.60 12.88 33.20
CA SER A 47 22.85 13.61 33.10
C SER A 47 23.23 13.86 31.65
N THR A 48 23.43 15.14 31.30
CA THR A 48 23.91 15.55 29.97
C THR A 48 25.25 14.92 29.62
N HIS A 49 26.15 14.78 30.59
CA HIS A 49 27.46 14.16 30.35
C HIS A 49 27.35 12.66 30.07
N LEU A 50 26.41 11.96 30.72
CA LEU A 50 26.18 10.54 30.43
C LEU A 50 25.52 10.36 29.07
N HIS A 51 24.62 11.27 28.68
CA HIS A 51 24.05 11.32 27.32
C HIS A 51 25.13 11.53 26.27
N ASP A 52 26.03 12.49 26.47
CA ASP A 52 27.14 12.76 25.55
C ASP A 52 28.04 11.54 25.38
N LEU A 53 28.35 10.84 26.49
CA LEU A 53 29.13 9.61 26.45
C LEU A 53 28.41 8.52 25.68
N LEU A 54 27.11 8.35 25.91
CA LEU A 54 26.30 7.37 25.21
C LEU A 54 26.24 7.68 23.72
N PHE A 55 25.96 8.91 23.31
CA PHE A 55 25.93 9.30 21.89
C PHE A 55 27.24 9.01 21.18
N VAL A 56 28.38 9.39 21.79
CA VAL A 56 29.70 9.13 21.20
C VAL A 56 29.96 7.61 21.12
N SER A 57 29.49 6.84 22.09
CA SER A 57 29.60 5.38 22.09
C SER A 57 28.76 4.75 20.97
N LEU A 58 27.49 5.17 20.82
CA LEU A 58 26.61 4.68 19.74
C LEU A 58 27.19 5.00 18.36
N TYR A 59 27.74 6.21 18.17
CA TYR A 59 28.39 6.61 16.93
C TYR A 59 29.66 5.79 16.63
N ALA A 60 30.39 5.37 17.66
CA ALA A 60 31.61 4.59 17.53
C ALA A 60 31.38 3.10 17.23
N LEU A 61 30.13 2.61 17.29
CA LEU A 61 29.82 1.21 17.03
C LEU A 61 30.22 0.79 15.61
N PRO A 62 30.78 -0.42 15.45
CA PRO A 62 31.20 -0.93 14.13
C PRO A 62 29.97 -1.21 13.27
N GLN A 63 29.68 -0.32 12.32
CA GLN A 63 28.47 -0.37 11.49
C GLN A 63 28.33 -1.68 10.69
N ASP A 64 29.44 -2.35 10.38
CA ASP A 64 29.45 -3.63 9.65
C ASP A 64 29.27 -4.87 10.57
N ASN A 65 29.25 -4.70 11.89
CA ASN A 65 29.15 -5.80 12.86
C ASN A 65 28.45 -5.37 14.15
N LEU A 66 27.15 -5.04 14.04
CA LEU A 66 26.35 -4.51 15.14
C LEU A 66 25.72 -5.61 16.02
N GLU A 67 25.57 -6.84 15.53
CA GLU A 67 24.89 -7.95 16.23
C GLU A 67 25.37 -8.18 17.68
N PRO A 68 26.68 -8.11 18.03
CA PRO A 68 27.14 -8.30 19.40
C PRO A 68 26.57 -7.29 20.40
N TYR A 69 26.08 -6.14 19.92
CA TYR A 69 25.57 -5.04 20.72
C TYR A 69 24.05 -5.06 20.90
N ASP A 70 23.33 -5.97 20.25
CA ASP A 70 21.86 -6.05 20.25
C ASP A 70 21.26 -6.00 21.67
N SER A 71 21.71 -6.88 22.56
CA SER A 71 21.23 -6.95 23.94
C SER A 71 21.51 -5.67 24.73
N ALA A 72 22.68 -5.05 24.52
CA ALA A 72 23.05 -3.81 25.20
C ALA A 72 22.19 -2.64 24.72
N LEU A 73 21.97 -2.52 23.41
CA LEU A 73 21.14 -1.50 22.78
C LEU A 73 19.69 -1.57 23.27
N LYS A 74 19.09 -2.77 23.30
CA LYS A 74 17.73 -2.99 23.80
C LYS A 74 17.57 -2.60 25.27
N LYS A 75 18.56 -2.89 26.11
CA LYS A 75 18.58 -2.44 27.52
C LYS A 75 18.68 -0.93 27.64
N LEU A 76 19.59 -0.30 26.86
CA LEU A 76 19.77 1.15 26.85
C LEU A 76 18.48 1.89 26.43
N PHE A 77 17.71 1.35 25.49
CA PHE A 77 16.44 1.93 25.05
C PHE A 77 15.45 2.18 26.21
N PHE A 78 15.30 1.20 27.11
CA PHE A 78 14.40 1.31 28.26
C PHE A 78 14.97 2.17 29.38
N LEU A 79 16.29 2.26 29.49
CA LEU A 79 16.97 3.01 30.54
C LEU A 79 17.02 4.52 30.27
N TYR A 80 16.98 4.94 29.00
CA TYR A 80 17.10 6.35 28.61
C TYR A 80 15.79 6.84 27.97
N ASN A 81 15.20 7.90 28.54
CA ASN A 81 13.94 8.48 28.07
C ASN A 81 14.10 9.57 26.99
N LYS A 82 15.33 10.04 26.76
CA LYS A 82 15.61 11.12 25.80
C LYS A 82 15.36 10.65 24.36
N GLU A 83 14.52 11.40 23.64
CA GLU A 83 14.07 11.06 22.27
C GLU A 83 15.25 10.78 21.34
N GLU A 84 16.24 11.67 21.30
CA GLU A 84 17.35 11.55 20.34
C GLU A 84 18.21 10.30 20.60
N ILE A 85 18.31 9.87 21.86
CA ILE A 85 19.02 8.63 22.23
C ILE A 85 18.22 7.42 21.77
N ARG A 86 16.91 7.41 22.05
CA ARG A 86 16.02 6.32 21.63
C ARG A 86 16.00 6.15 20.11
N VAL A 87 15.95 7.26 19.37
CA VAL A 87 16.00 7.26 17.90
C VAL A 87 17.31 6.65 17.41
N GLU A 88 18.45 7.06 17.95
CA GLU A 88 19.75 6.52 17.53
C GLU A 88 19.87 5.02 17.83
N ILE A 89 19.42 4.59 19.02
CA ILE A 89 19.39 3.17 19.39
C ILE A 89 18.49 2.37 18.44
N LEU A 90 17.28 2.86 18.16
CA LEU A 90 16.35 2.19 17.24
C LEU A 90 16.91 2.11 15.83
N ASN A 91 17.57 3.16 15.32
CA ASN A 91 18.21 3.14 14.01
C ASN A 91 19.31 2.08 13.90
N LEU A 92 20.09 1.87 14.97
CA LEU A 92 21.09 0.80 15.04
C LEU A 92 20.42 -0.57 15.12
N LEU A 93 19.38 -0.72 15.94
CA LEU A 93 18.61 -1.95 16.06
C LEU A 93 17.89 -2.32 14.74
N THR A 94 17.44 -1.35 13.95
CA THR A 94 16.87 -1.57 12.60
C THR A 94 17.88 -2.20 11.64
N LYS A 95 19.18 -1.87 11.78
CA LYS A 95 20.25 -2.50 10.99
C LYS A 95 20.53 -3.94 11.43
N ILE A 96 20.32 -4.23 12.71
CA ILE A 96 20.47 -5.58 13.30
C ILE A 96 19.26 -6.46 12.96
N ALA A 97 18.05 -5.92 13.10
CA ALA A 97 16.76 -6.57 12.80
C ALA A 97 16.53 -7.94 13.48
N ILE A 98 17.04 -8.13 14.70
CA ILE A 98 16.82 -9.37 15.48
C ILE A 98 15.54 -9.25 16.33
N ASN A 99 14.54 -10.05 16.00
CA ASN A 99 13.31 -10.15 16.78
C ASN A 99 13.56 -10.81 18.15
N GLU A 100 13.27 -10.08 19.22
CA GLU A 100 13.22 -10.59 20.59
C GLU A 100 11.86 -10.26 21.19
N ALA A 101 11.07 -11.30 21.50
CA ALA A 101 9.67 -11.16 21.89
C ALA A 101 9.45 -10.14 23.02
N PHE A 102 10.26 -10.19 24.09
CA PHE A 102 10.15 -9.27 25.21
C PHE A 102 10.39 -7.81 24.81
N PHE A 103 11.45 -7.54 24.02
CA PHE A 103 11.71 -6.19 23.54
C PHE A 103 10.61 -5.70 22.58
N THR A 104 10.21 -6.55 21.63
CA THR A 104 9.18 -6.25 20.64
C THR A 104 7.83 -5.91 21.29
N GLU A 105 7.40 -6.68 22.28
CA GLU A 105 6.15 -6.42 23.03
C GLU A 105 6.21 -5.09 23.79
N ASN A 106 7.30 -4.84 24.52
CA ASN A 106 7.48 -3.59 25.24
C ASN A 106 7.62 -2.38 24.32
N LEU A 107 8.18 -2.56 23.11
CA LEU A 107 8.26 -1.50 22.11
C LEU A 107 6.87 -1.17 21.54
N TYR A 108 6.00 -2.16 21.33
CA TYR A 108 4.59 -1.88 21.01
C TYR A 108 3.90 -1.11 22.12
N ASN A 109 4.09 -1.50 23.38
CA ASN A 109 3.49 -0.79 24.52
C ASN A 109 3.96 0.66 24.56
N PHE A 110 5.27 0.89 24.44
CA PHE A 110 5.85 2.23 24.33
C PHE A 110 5.23 3.02 23.16
N LEU A 111 5.19 2.43 21.96
CA LEU A 111 4.63 3.07 20.77
C LEU A 111 3.19 3.51 20.98
N PHE A 112 2.33 2.62 21.50
CA PHE A 112 0.92 2.95 21.74
C PHE A 112 0.73 3.95 22.88
N GLU A 113 1.51 3.86 23.96
CA GLU A 113 1.49 4.85 25.03
C GLU A 113 1.90 6.24 24.52
N GLU A 114 2.91 6.34 23.67
CA GLU A 114 3.32 7.62 23.07
C GLU A 114 2.25 8.18 22.15
N ILE A 115 1.55 7.35 21.37
CA ILE A 115 0.47 7.79 20.48
C ILE A 115 -0.76 8.30 21.26
N GLU A 116 -1.03 7.75 22.46
CA GLU A 116 -2.23 8.10 23.25
C GLU A 116 -2.05 9.33 24.17
N LYS A 117 -0.82 9.83 24.39
CA LYS A 117 -0.58 11.01 25.25
C LYS A 117 -1.24 12.28 24.66
N ASP A 118 -2.04 13.00 25.44
CA ASP A 118 -2.88 14.16 25.05
C ASP A 118 -2.20 15.35 24.30
N TYR A 119 -0.88 15.33 24.09
CA TYR A 119 -0.10 16.30 23.32
C TYR A 119 0.54 15.73 22.02
N SER A 120 0.36 14.43 21.73
CA SER A 120 1.06 13.67 20.67
C SER A 120 0.25 13.42 19.40
N ARG A 121 -0.64 14.37 19.04
CA ARG A 121 -0.97 14.63 17.62
C ARG A 121 0.21 15.32 16.90
N ARG A 122 1.43 14.95 17.24
CA ARG A 122 2.65 15.36 16.55
C ARG A 122 3.50 14.12 16.42
N SER A 123 3.75 13.72 15.18
CA SER A 123 4.90 12.91 14.81
C SER A 123 6.10 13.26 15.69
N ASN A 124 6.58 12.27 16.42
CA ASN A 124 7.85 12.31 17.12
C ASN A 124 8.79 11.32 16.42
N LYS A 125 10.07 11.66 16.31
CA LYS A 125 11.05 10.82 15.61
C LYS A 125 11.16 9.43 16.24
N SER A 126 10.97 9.31 17.54
CA SER A 126 10.99 8.03 18.25
C SER A 126 9.84 7.10 17.85
N ILE A 127 8.65 7.64 17.57
CA ILE A 127 7.51 6.88 17.05
C ILE A 127 7.86 6.31 15.67
N PHE A 128 8.38 7.16 14.78
CA PHE A 128 8.77 6.72 13.44
C PHE A 128 9.89 5.67 13.47
N ALA A 129 10.94 5.90 14.26
CA ALA A 129 12.02 4.93 14.42
C ALA A 129 11.51 3.58 15.00
N SER A 130 10.51 3.63 15.90
CA SER A 130 9.89 2.42 16.44
C SER A 130 9.14 1.64 15.35
N LEU A 131 8.37 2.34 14.50
CA LEU A 131 7.69 1.75 13.35
C LEU A 131 8.70 1.12 12.36
N GLN A 132 9.81 1.81 12.06
CA GLN A 132 10.85 1.29 11.18
C GLN A 132 11.51 0.02 11.74
N TYR A 133 11.87 0.01 13.03
CA TYR A 133 12.41 -1.19 13.69
C TYR A 133 11.40 -2.35 13.65
N LEU A 134 10.16 -2.13 14.07
CA LEU A 134 9.13 -3.17 14.10
C LEU A 134 8.83 -3.75 12.71
N SER A 135 8.88 -2.89 11.68
CA SER A 135 8.76 -3.32 10.29
C SER A 135 9.98 -4.15 9.83
N SER A 136 11.19 -3.75 10.24
CA SER A 136 12.44 -4.42 9.84
C SER A 136 12.60 -5.84 10.40
N ILE A 137 12.09 -6.10 11.60
CA ILE A 137 12.08 -7.44 12.21
C ILE A 137 11.00 -8.37 11.63
N GLN A 138 10.16 -7.86 10.72
CA GLN A 138 9.07 -8.60 10.06
C GLN A 138 8.15 -9.33 11.06
N ASP A 139 7.83 -8.65 12.16
CA ASP A 139 6.94 -9.22 13.18
C ASP A 139 5.54 -9.46 12.61
N LEU A 140 5.05 -10.70 12.69
CA LEU A 140 3.76 -11.11 12.10
C LEU A 140 2.57 -10.29 12.63
N ALA A 141 2.67 -9.74 13.86
CA ALA A 141 1.61 -8.91 14.43
C ALA A 141 1.63 -7.45 13.94
N PHE A 142 2.70 -7.01 13.25
CA PHE A 142 2.92 -5.61 12.87
C PHE A 142 1.76 -5.03 12.08
N PHE A 143 1.39 -5.67 10.96
CA PHE A 143 0.31 -5.16 10.11
C PHE A 143 -1.00 -5.03 10.89
N ASN A 144 -1.40 -6.07 11.62
CA ASN A 144 -2.65 -6.09 12.36
C ASN A 144 -2.70 -5.10 13.54
N LYS A 145 -1.55 -4.78 14.14
CA LYS A 145 -1.42 -3.80 15.22
C LYS A 145 -1.36 -2.36 14.73
N ILE A 146 -0.66 -2.11 13.62
CA ILE A 146 -0.37 -0.77 13.12
C ILE A 146 -1.42 -0.26 12.14
N TYR A 147 -1.93 -1.10 11.23
CA TYR A 147 -2.93 -0.70 10.24
C TYR A 147 -4.18 -0.03 10.86
N PRO A 148 -4.78 -0.53 11.97
CA PRO A 148 -5.95 0.09 12.58
C PRO A 148 -5.73 1.52 13.09
N LEU A 149 -4.47 1.93 13.30
CA LEU A 149 -4.15 3.31 13.72
C LEU A 149 -4.51 4.34 12.63
N LEU A 150 -4.55 3.95 11.36
CA LEU A 150 -4.90 4.84 10.26
C LEU A 150 -6.37 5.31 10.27
N SER A 151 -7.22 4.57 10.99
CA SER A 151 -8.62 4.91 11.23
C SER A 151 -8.81 5.74 12.51
N LYS A 152 -7.78 5.89 13.36
CA LYS A 152 -7.82 6.74 14.54
C LYS A 152 -7.61 8.22 14.18
N ASN A 153 -8.01 9.12 15.07
CA ASN A 153 -7.78 10.56 14.93
C ASN A 153 -6.33 10.95 15.31
N ILE A 154 -5.38 10.52 14.49
CA ILE A 154 -3.95 10.84 14.59
C ILE A 154 -3.60 12.02 13.68
N ASP A 155 -2.44 12.66 13.90
CA ASP A 155 -2.01 13.76 13.05
C ASP A 155 -1.58 13.32 11.65
N PHE A 156 -1.55 14.28 10.73
CA PHE A 156 -1.25 14.03 9.33
C PHE A 156 0.15 13.47 9.11
N GLU A 157 1.15 13.94 9.86
CA GLU A 157 2.53 13.50 9.69
C GLU A 157 2.70 12.06 10.20
N LEU A 158 2.12 11.74 11.37
CA LEU A 158 2.10 10.37 11.87
C LEU A 158 1.35 9.43 10.92
N LYS A 159 0.20 9.84 10.39
CA LYS A 159 -0.55 9.04 9.41
C LYS A 159 0.29 8.76 8.17
N LYS A 160 0.97 9.78 7.63
CA LYS A 160 1.88 9.65 6.49
C LYS A 160 3.02 8.68 6.79
N ASN A 161 3.64 8.80 7.96
CA ASN A 161 4.73 7.93 8.40
C ASN A 161 4.29 6.46 8.53
N ILE A 162 3.10 6.20 9.09
CA ILE A 162 2.53 4.85 9.18
C ILE A 162 2.27 4.29 7.78
N GLU A 163 1.65 5.07 6.88
CA GLU A 163 1.39 4.64 5.50
C GLU A 163 2.69 4.31 4.76
N GLU A 164 3.76 5.10 4.93
CA GLU A 164 5.08 4.86 4.32
C GLU A 164 5.72 3.57 4.82
N VAL A 165 5.73 3.34 6.15
CA VAL A 165 6.33 2.12 6.71
C VAL A 165 5.54 0.87 6.31
N LEU A 166 4.20 0.94 6.33
CA LEU A 166 3.35 -0.16 5.86
C LEU A 166 3.59 -0.43 4.37
N ALA A 167 3.65 0.60 3.53
CA ALA A 167 3.86 0.44 2.09
C ALA A 167 5.19 -0.27 1.75
N LEU A 168 6.24 -0.05 2.56
CA LEU A 168 7.55 -0.69 2.37
C LEU A 168 7.57 -2.17 2.74
N SER A 169 6.72 -2.62 3.66
CA SER A 169 6.72 -4.00 4.17
C SER A 169 5.45 -4.79 3.89
N ILE A 170 4.48 -4.22 3.18
CA ILE A 170 3.17 -4.82 2.95
C ILE A 170 3.21 -6.20 2.28
N GLU A 171 4.24 -6.49 1.46
CA GLU A 171 4.40 -7.82 0.83
C GLU A 171 4.60 -8.94 1.86
N ASN A 172 5.25 -8.63 2.98
CA ASN A 172 5.50 -9.59 4.07
C ASN A 172 4.22 -9.99 4.80
N TYR A 173 3.16 -9.17 4.69
CA TYR A 173 1.88 -9.34 5.40
C TYR A 173 0.73 -9.66 4.43
N LYS A 174 1.05 -10.31 3.31
CA LYS A 174 0.08 -10.64 2.26
C LYS A 174 -1.17 -11.35 2.80
N SER A 175 -1.00 -12.37 3.65
CA SER A 175 -2.12 -13.16 4.18
C SER A 175 -3.08 -12.29 4.99
N ASP A 176 -2.56 -11.50 5.92
CA ASP A 176 -3.36 -10.62 6.78
C ASP A 176 -4.06 -9.52 5.96
N LEU A 177 -3.37 -9.00 4.95
CA LEU A 177 -3.95 -8.03 4.03
C LEU A 177 -5.14 -8.61 3.26
N LEU A 178 -5.00 -9.81 2.70
CA LEU A 178 -6.06 -10.47 1.93
C LEU A 178 -7.26 -10.83 2.82
N GLU A 179 -7.02 -11.30 4.04
CA GLU A 179 -8.09 -11.54 5.02
C GLU A 179 -8.86 -10.25 5.33
N ARG A 180 -8.12 -9.16 5.57
CA ARG A 180 -8.71 -7.85 5.87
C ARG A 180 -9.52 -7.28 4.71
N ILE A 181 -9.12 -7.47 3.46
CA ILE A 181 -9.90 -7.01 2.29
C ILE A 181 -11.33 -7.56 2.28
N SER A 182 -11.53 -8.79 2.77
CA SER A 182 -12.84 -9.43 2.76
C SER A 182 -13.84 -8.85 3.78
N THR A 183 -13.36 -8.20 4.85
CA THR A 183 -14.18 -7.75 5.99
C THR A 183 -14.25 -6.24 6.15
N THR A 184 -13.58 -5.48 5.29
CA THR A 184 -13.38 -4.03 5.45
C THR A 184 -14.38 -3.16 4.70
N THR A 185 -14.51 -1.92 5.18
CA THR A 185 -15.36 -0.86 4.60
C THR A 185 -14.78 -0.27 3.31
N ALA A 186 -15.57 0.52 2.57
CA ALA A 186 -15.09 1.23 1.38
C ALA A 186 -13.90 2.16 1.66
N GLN A 187 -13.92 2.86 2.80
CA GLN A 187 -12.85 3.78 3.19
C GLN A 187 -11.53 3.03 3.46
N GLU A 188 -11.60 1.88 4.10
CA GLU A 188 -10.43 1.03 4.32
C GLU A 188 -9.90 0.43 3.01
N LYS A 189 -10.77 0.06 2.07
CA LYS A 189 -10.36 -0.38 0.73
C LYS A 189 -9.61 0.72 -0.03
N LYS A 190 -10.08 1.98 0.03
CA LYS A 190 -9.37 3.14 -0.52
C LYS A 190 -8.01 3.36 0.14
N LEU A 191 -7.94 3.18 1.46
CA LEU A 191 -6.69 3.29 2.21
C LEU A 191 -5.66 2.23 1.78
N ILE A 192 -6.09 0.99 1.56
CA ILE A 192 -5.22 -0.07 1.04
C ILE A 192 -4.64 0.32 -0.31
N LEU A 193 -5.46 0.82 -1.24
CA LEU A 193 -4.99 1.32 -2.54
C LEU A 193 -3.97 2.45 -2.40
N SER A 194 -4.22 3.41 -1.51
CA SER A 194 -3.27 4.49 -1.20
C SER A 194 -1.92 3.94 -0.73
N ILE A 195 -1.92 2.96 0.18
CA ILE A 195 -0.70 2.31 0.68
C ILE A 195 0.05 1.59 -0.46
N LEU A 196 -0.66 0.86 -1.33
CA LEU A 196 -0.05 0.20 -2.51
C LEU A 196 0.55 1.21 -3.50
N GLY A 197 -0.08 2.38 -3.65
CA GLY A 197 0.39 3.47 -4.52
C GLY A 197 1.64 4.18 -3.99
N ARG A 198 1.84 4.21 -2.67
CA ARG A 198 2.99 4.89 -2.03
C ARG A 198 4.33 4.20 -2.26
N ASN A 199 4.35 2.91 -2.53
CA ASN A 199 5.58 2.18 -2.82
C ASN A 199 5.74 1.99 -4.35
N PRO A 200 6.61 2.78 -5.02
CA PRO A 200 6.85 2.65 -6.46
C PRO A 200 7.64 1.39 -6.81
N HIS A 201 8.33 0.78 -5.84
CA HIS A 201 9.17 -0.41 -6.03
C HIS A 201 8.44 -1.72 -5.70
N LEU A 202 7.20 -1.63 -5.24
CA LEU A 202 6.39 -2.80 -4.90
C LEU A 202 6.13 -3.64 -6.15
N ASN A 203 6.19 -4.96 -5.99
CA ASN A 203 6.04 -5.89 -7.09
C ASN A 203 4.68 -5.70 -7.80
N LEU A 204 4.71 -5.48 -9.11
CA LEU A 204 3.51 -5.25 -9.91
C LEU A 204 2.53 -6.43 -9.86
N PHE A 205 3.02 -7.67 -9.76
CA PHE A 205 2.17 -8.85 -9.59
C PHE A 205 1.51 -8.91 -8.22
N PHE A 206 2.23 -8.49 -7.17
CA PHE A 206 1.64 -8.37 -5.83
C PHE A 206 0.53 -7.30 -5.85
N LYS A 207 0.80 -6.12 -6.44
CA LYS A 207 -0.23 -5.07 -6.63
C LYS A 207 -1.45 -5.62 -7.37
N ALA A 208 -1.24 -6.33 -8.48
CA ALA A 208 -2.32 -6.90 -9.28
C ALA A 208 -3.16 -7.93 -8.51
N GLU A 209 -2.52 -8.79 -7.71
CA GLU A 209 -3.23 -9.79 -6.92
C GLU A 209 -4.05 -9.15 -5.79
N VAL A 210 -3.49 -8.15 -5.09
CA VAL A 210 -4.23 -7.45 -4.03
C VAL A 210 -5.41 -6.67 -4.61
N THR A 211 -5.21 -5.98 -5.74
CA THR A 211 -6.26 -5.23 -6.43
C THR A 211 -7.33 -6.12 -7.06
N GLU A 212 -6.97 -7.31 -7.54
CA GLU A 212 -7.93 -8.34 -7.95
C GLU A 212 -8.87 -8.70 -6.78
N ASN A 213 -8.32 -8.91 -5.58
CA ASN A 213 -9.12 -9.23 -4.40
C ASN A 213 -9.98 -8.05 -3.92
N LEU A 214 -9.47 -6.81 -4.01
CA LEU A 214 -10.25 -5.61 -3.74
C LEU A 214 -11.43 -5.49 -4.71
N LEU A 215 -11.17 -5.60 -6.01
CA LEU A 215 -12.21 -5.55 -7.04
C LEU A 215 -13.26 -6.64 -6.80
N ARG A 216 -12.83 -7.88 -6.54
CA ARG A 216 -13.72 -9.00 -6.22
C ARG A 216 -14.62 -8.71 -5.02
N ALA A 217 -14.05 -8.22 -3.93
CA ALA A 217 -14.81 -7.88 -2.73
C ALA A 217 -15.87 -6.80 -3.03
N THR A 218 -15.53 -5.76 -3.80
CA THR A 218 -16.50 -4.71 -4.16
C THR A 218 -17.63 -5.23 -5.06
N ILE A 219 -17.33 -6.08 -6.04
CA ILE A 219 -18.33 -6.69 -6.93
C ILE A 219 -19.30 -7.54 -6.14
N ILE A 220 -18.80 -8.39 -5.23
CA ILE A 220 -19.64 -9.23 -4.36
C ILE A 220 -20.53 -8.35 -3.48
N SER A 221 -19.97 -7.35 -2.80
CA SER A 221 -20.77 -6.45 -1.94
C SER A 221 -21.88 -5.74 -2.70
N ILE A 222 -21.64 -5.31 -3.94
CA ILE A 222 -22.67 -4.69 -4.78
C ILE A 222 -23.71 -5.72 -5.25
N GLY A 223 -23.27 -6.93 -5.62
CA GLY A 223 -24.13 -8.02 -6.12
C GLY A 223 -25.09 -8.58 -5.07
N ASP A 224 -24.67 -8.62 -3.80
CA ASP A 224 -25.48 -9.15 -2.69
C ASP A 224 -26.59 -8.19 -2.23
N ASN A 225 -26.56 -6.93 -2.70
CA ASN A 225 -27.46 -5.87 -2.26
C ASN A 225 -28.35 -5.33 -3.40
N THR A 226 -29.52 -4.81 -3.04
CA THR A 226 -30.52 -4.28 -4.00
C THR A 226 -31.09 -2.95 -3.53
N GLY A 227 -31.70 -2.19 -4.45
CA GLY A 227 -32.34 -0.90 -4.14
C GLY A 227 -31.36 0.16 -3.63
N ALA A 228 -31.77 0.92 -2.61
CA ALA A 228 -31.01 2.07 -2.10
C ALA A 228 -29.62 1.69 -1.55
N GLU A 229 -29.46 0.49 -1.00
CA GLU A 229 -28.16 0.02 -0.48
C GLU A 229 -27.16 -0.20 -1.62
N ARG A 230 -27.61 -0.84 -2.71
CA ARG A 230 -26.80 -0.98 -3.94
C ARG A 230 -26.36 0.38 -4.48
N GLU A 231 -27.27 1.35 -4.54
CA GLU A 231 -26.96 2.71 -5.01
C GLU A 231 -25.91 3.41 -4.13
N SER A 232 -25.93 3.20 -2.81
CA SER A 232 -24.88 3.70 -1.91
C SER A 232 -23.53 3.06 -2.20
N LEU A 233 -23.50 1.72 -2.33
CA LEU A 233 -22.27 0.98 -2.58
C LEU A 233 -21.63 1.33 -3.93
N LEU A 234 -22.44 1.59 -4.97
CA LEU A 234 -21.95 2.08 -6.25
C LEU A 234 -21.19 3.40 -6.10
N LYS A 235 -21.72 4.33 -5.29
CA LYS A 235 -21.10 5.63 -4.99
C LYS A 235 -19.85 5.51 -4.11
N GLU A 236 -19.81 4.52 -3.23
CA GLU A 236 -18.69 4.35 -2.31
C GLU A 236 -17.49 3.65 -2.97
N PHE A 237 -17.76 2.67 -3.86
CA PHE A 237 -16.73 1.80 -4.42
C PHE A 237 -16.19 2.21 -5.80
N TYR A 238 -16.81 3.15 -6.53
CA TYR A 238 -16.39 3.45 -7.91
C TYR A 238 -14.89 3.78 -8.04
N GLU A 239 -14.34 4.61 -7.16
CA GLU A 239 -12.90 4.95 -7.16
C GLU A 239 -12.02 3.71 -6.94
N VAL A 240 -12.43 2.84 -6.00
CA VAL A 240 -11.69 1.60 -5.70
C VAL A 240 -11.69 0.68 -6.90
N GLN A 241 -12.84 0.57 -7.58
CA GLN A 241 -13.00 -0.31 -8.73
C GLN A 241 -12.21 0.20 -9.93
N MET A 242 -12.32 1.50 -10.25
CA MET A 242 -11.57 2.12 -11.35
C MET A 242 -10.06 1.98 -11.15
N GLU A 243 -9.55 2.31 -9.96
CA GLU A 243 -8.12 2.20 -9.69
C GLU A 243 -7.63 0.74 -9.72
N SER A 244 -8.45 -0.20 -9.23
CA SER A 244 -8.11 -1.62 -9.31
C SER A 244 -8.01 -2.10 -10.77
N VAL A 245 -8.92 -1.67 -11.65
CA VAL A 245 -8.88 -2.01 -13.08
C VAL A 245 -7.64 -1.41 -13.75
N ARG A 246 -7.26 -0.17 -13.41
CA ARG A 246 -6.03 0.47 -13.92
C ARG A 246 -4.78 -0.33 -13.58
N ILE A 247 -4.65 -0.74 -12.31
CA ILE A 247 -3.50 -1.54 -11.85
C ILE A 247 -3.48 -2.93 -12.52
N ILE A 248 -4.65 -3.58 -12.66
CA ILE A 248 -4.78 -4.87 -13.37
C ILE A 248 -4.37 -4.73 -14.85
N LYS A 249 -4.79 -3.65 -15.51
CA LYS A 249 -4.45 -3.32 -16.90
C LYS A 249 -2.94 -3.10 -17.06
N GLU A 250 -2.34 -2.28 -16.19
CA GLU A 250 -0.90 -2.00 -16.20
C GLU A 250 -0.08 -3.28 -16.01
N ALA A 251 -0.51 -4.14 -15.10
CA ALA A 251 0.10 -5.45 -14.85
C ALA A 251 -0.15 -6.48 -15.94
N LYS A 252 -1.04 -6.21 -16.91
CA LYS A 252 -1.54 -7.19 -17.90
C LYS A 252 -1.97 -8.50 -17.25
N TRP A 253 -2.66 -8.40 -16.11
CA TRP A 253 -2.96 -9.53 -15.24
C TRP A 253 -4.17 -10.33 -15.74
N THR A 254 -3.92 -11.22 -16.71
CA THR A 254 -4.96 -12.02 -17.40
C THR A 254 -5.80 -12.90 -16.47
N ARG A 255 -5.27 -13.29 -15.30
CA ARG A 255 -6.02 -14.03 -14.28
C ARG A 255 -7.30 -13.31 -13.84
N ALA A 256 -7.29 -11.97 -13.85
CA ALA A 256 -8.45 -11.16 -13.48
C ALA A 256 -9.41 -10.88 -14.65
N ALA A 257 -9.20 -11.42 -15.85
CA ALA A 257 -10.02 -11.09 -17.03
C ALA A 257 -11.51 -11.37 -16.83
N SER A 258 -11.86 -12.53 -16.26
CA SER A 258 -13.25 -12.85 -15.94
C SER A 258 -13.85 -11.91 -14.89
N LEU A 259 -13.02 -11.42 -13.96
CA LEU A 259 -13.43 -10.48 -12.93
C LEU A 259 -13.69 -9.09 -13.52
N VAL A 260 -12.80 -8.62 -14.41
CA VAL A 260 -12.98 -7.34 -15.13
C VAL A 260 -14.20 -7.41 -16.05
N ALA A 261 -14.45 -8.55 -16.72
CA ALA A 261 -15.67 -8.78 -17.47
C ALA A 261 -16.93 -8.70 -16.57
N GLY A 262 -16.86 -9.24 -15.35
CA GLY A 262 -17.94 -9.12 -14.35
C GLY A 262 -18.13 -7.71 -13.79
N TYR A 263 -17.08 -6.89 -13.76
CA TYR A 263 -17.16 -5.49 -13.36
C TYR A 263 -17.82 -4.61 -14.44
N PHE A 264 -17.64 -4.92 -15.73
CA PHE A 264 -18.08 -4.05 -16.81
C PHE A 264 -19.57 -3.64 -16.75
N PRO A 265 -20.54 -4.53 -16.48
CA PRO A 265 -21.94 -4.12 -16.28
C PRO A 265 -22.13 -3.13 -15.12
N ILE A 266 -21.33 -3.25 -14.05
CA ILE A 266 -21.34 -2.31 -12.91
C ILE A 266 -20.76 -0.96 -13.35
N ALA A 267 -19.70 -0.94 -14.15
CA ALA A 267 -19.15 0.30 -14.72
C ALA A 267 -20.18 1.02 -15.61
N VAL A 268 -20.93 0.27 -16.42
CA VAL A 268 -22.03 0.83 -17.21
C VAL A 268 -23.12 1.43 -16.31
N GLU A 269 -23.50 0.76 -15.22
CA GLU A 269 -24.45 1.28 -14.23
C GLU A 269 -23.91 2.57 -13.59
N GLN A 270 -22.64 2.59 -13.20
CA GLN A 270 -21.96 3.78 -12.65
C GLN A 270 -21.93 4.94 -13.64
N TYR A 271 -21.71 4.68 -14.93
CA TYR A 271 -21.75 5.68 -15.98
C TYR A 271 -23.17 6.26 -16.13
N THR A 272 -24.20 5.39 -16.16
CA THR A 272 -25.59 5.85 -16.24
C THR A 272 -26.04 6.65 -15.01
N ALA A 273 -25.42 6.39 -13.86
CA ALA A 273 -25.63 7.13 -12.61
C ALA A 273 -24.76 8.39 -12.50
N PHE A 274 -23.98 8.74 -13.54
CA PHE A 274 -23.04 9.88 -13.57
C PHE A 274 -21.95 9.83 -12.49
N LEU A 275 -21.57 8.63 -12.05
CA LEU A 275 -20.50 8.41 -11.08
C LEU A 275 -19.12 8.32 -11.74
N ILE A 276 -19.06 7.76 -12.94
CA ILE A 276 -17.87 7.77 -13.79
C ILE A 276 -18.14 8.58 -15.05
N SER A 277 -17.08 9.21 -15.55
CA SER A 277 -17.07 9.94 -16.81
C SER A 277 -17.11 8.99 -18.01
N LYS A 278 -17.38 9.57 -19.19
CA LYS A 278 -17.31 8.85 -20.45
C LYS A 278 -15.91 8.29 -20.71
N ASP A 279 -14.87 9.10 -20.48
CA ASP A 279 -13.46 8.69 -20.67
C ASP A 279 -13.10 7.49 -19.79
N GLU A 280 -13.61 7.45 -18.55
CA GLU A 280 -13.42 6.31 -17.64
C GLU A 280 -14.14 5.05 -18.12
N LEU A 281 -15.34 5.17 -18.70
CA LEU A 281 -16.02 4.02 -19.31
C LEU A 281 -15.22 3.47 -20.51
N LEU A 282 -14.70 4.37 -21.37
CA LEU A 282 -13.84 3.98 -22.50
C LEU A 282 -12.56 3.28 -22.01
N GLU A 283 -11.97 3.77 -20.91
CA GLU A 283 -10.81 3.16 -20.27
C GLU A 283 -11.09 1.72 -19.77
N VAL A 284 -12.28 1.46 -19.23
CA VAL A 284 -12.70 0.10 -18.85
C VAL A 284 -12.85 -0.79 -20.09
N MET A 285 -13.39 -0.28 -21.20
CA MET A 285 -13.50 -1.01 -22.47
C MET A 285 -12.11 -1.35 -23.05
N ASP A 286 -11.16 -0.44 -22.96
CA ASP A 286 -9.76 -0.69 -23.33
C ASP A 286 -9.14 -1.79 -22.45
N SER A 287 -9.48 -1.81 -21.16
CA SER A 287 -8.98 -2.81 -20.22
C SER A 287 -9.49 -4.21 -20.58
N LEU A 288 -10.77 -4.35 -20.95
CA LEU A 288 -11.34 -5.59 -21.48
C LEU A 288 -10.63 -6.04 -22.76
N THR A 289 -10.39 -5.10 -23.66
CA THR A 289 -9.75 -5.36 -24.96
C THR A 289 -8.31 -5.84 -24.78
N LEU A 290 -7.56 -5.23 -23.85
CA LEU A 290 -6.16 -5.59 -23.57
C LEU A 290 -6.02 -6.98 -22.95
N LEU A 291 -6.95 -7.37 -22.08
CA LEU A 291 -6.92 -8.70 -21.43
C LEU A 291 -7.29 -9.83 -22.40
N ALA A 292 -8.05 -9.51 -23.44
CA ALA A 292 -8.31 -10.34 -24.63
C ALA A 292 -8.75 -11.78 -24.34
N THR A 293 -9.83 -11.95 -23.57
CA THR A 293 -10.45 -13.27 -23.34
C THR A 293 -11.85 -13.36 -23.97
N SER A 294 -12.39 -14.58 -24.07
CA SER A 294 -13.75 -14.78 -24.62
C SER A 294 -14.81 -14.13 -23.71
N GLU A 295 -14.60 -14.14 -22.39
CA GLU A 295 -15.50 -13.48 -21.43
C GLU A 295 -15.54 -11.97 -21.63
N THR A 296 -14.39 -11.34 -21.88
CA THR A 296 -14.32 -9.89 -22.12
C THR A 296 -14.98 -9.52 -23.45
N GLY A 297 -14.82 -10.34 -24.49
CA GLY A 297 -15.51 -10.16 -25.78
C GLY A 297 -17.02 -10.31 -25.67
N LYS A 298 -17.49 -11.32 -24.93
CA LYS A 298 -18.92 -11.52 -24.66
C LYS A 298 -19.53 -10.35 -23.91
N ALA A 299 -18.86 -9.83 -22.87
CA ALA A 299 -19.35 -8.68 -22.11
C ALA A 299 -19.53 -7.43 -22.98
N LEU A 300 -18.59 -7.17 -23.89
CA LEU A 300 -18.70 -6.08 -24.87
C LEU A 300 -19.85 -6.33 -25.87
N SER A 301 -20.01 -7.56 -26.36
CA SER A 301 -21.11 -7.92 -27.27
C SER A 301 -22.48 -7.74 -26.61
N ASP A 302 -22.64 -8.18 -25.37
CA ASP A 302 -23.86 -8.03 -24.59
C ASP A 302 -24.20 -6.54 -24.38
N TYR A 303 -23.20 -5.69 -24.16
CA TYR A 303 -23.41 -4.25 -24.07
C TYR A 303 -23.82 -3.62 -25.41
N LEU A 304 -23.25 -4.06 -26.53
CA LEU A 304 -23.69 -3.63 -27.85
C LEU A 304 -25.16 -4.00 -28.09
N ALA A 305 -25.59 -5.19 -27.66
CA ALA A 305 -26.99 -5.59 -27.72
C ALA A 305 -27.91 -4.67 -26.90
N VAL A 306 -27.46 -4.24 -25.71
CA VAL A 306 -28.18 -3.27 -24.87
C VAL A 306 -28.30 -1.91 -25.56
N LEU A 307 -27.20 -1.42 -26.14
CA LEU A 307 -27.20 -0.15 -26.88
C LEU A 307 -28.11 -0.22 -28.10
N ASN A 308 -28.06 -1.29 -28.89
CA ASN A 308 -28.95 -1.52 -30.02
C ASN A 308 -30.43 -1.46 -29.61
N LYS A 309 -30.81 -2.17 -28.55
CA LYS A 309 -32.19 -2.14 -28.03
C LYS A 309 -32.61 -0.76 -27.52
N LYS A 310 -31.67 0.01 -26.96
CA LYS A 310 -31.94 1.38 -26.53
C LYS A 310 -32.17 2.28 -27.73
N THR A 311 -31.29 2.23 -28.73
CA THR A 311 -31.40 2.98 -29.99
C THR A 311 -32.71 2.67 -30.71
N GLU A 312 -33.12 1.40 -30.79
CA GLU A 312 -34.38 1.02 -31.42
C GLU A 312 -35.60 1.67 -30.74
N LYS A 313 -35.55 1.83 -29.41
CA LYS A 313 -36.64 2.41 -28.62
C LYS A 313 -36.64 3.93 -28.58
N THR A 314 -35.46 4.56 -28.50
CA THR A 314 -35.34 6.00 -28.24
C THR A 314 -34.81 6.79 -29.42
N GLY A 315 -34.19 6.14 -30.41
CA GLY A 315 -33.47 6.79 -31.51
C GLY A 315 -32.20 7.54 -31.07
N LEU A 316 -31.79 7.43 -29.80
CA LEU A 316 -30.65 8.17 -29.23
C LEU A 316 -29.51 7.22 -28.86
N PHE A 317 -28.32 7.53 -29.33
CA PHE A 317 -27.07 6.83 -29.00
C PHE A 317 -25.92 7.83 -28.87
N ASP A 318 -24.86 7.43 -28.15
CA ASP A 318 -23.59 8.15 -28.12
C ASP A 318 -22.67 7.53 -29.18
N GLU A 319 -22.36 8.32 -30.21
CA GLU A 319 -21.58 7.86 -31.36
C GLU A 319 -20.17 7.41 -30.97
N GLU A 320 -19.52 8.10 -30.03
CA GLU A 320 -18.14 7.79 -29.63
C GLU A 320 -18.09 6.49 -28.83
N ILE A 321 -19.04 6.26 -27.91
CA ILE A 321 -19.14 4.99 -27.17
C ILE A 321 -19.40 3.83 -28.14
N MET A 322 -20.30 4.03 -29.11
CA MET A 322 -20.59 3.03 -30.13
C MET A 322 -19.36 2.69 -30.98
N LEU A 323 -18.65 3.70 -31.49
CA LEU A 323 -17.45 3.52 -32.32
C LEU A 323 -16.34 2.82 -31.52
N HIS A 324 -16.13 3.23 -30.26
CA HIS A 324 -15.11 2.62 -29.40
C HIS A 324 -15.44 1.16 -29.09
N LEU A 325 -16.72 0.85 -28.83
CA LEU A 325 -17.21 -0.51 -28.60
C LEU A 325 -17.01 -1.42 -29.81
N ILE A 326 -17.36 -0.92 -31.00
CA ILE A 326 -17.19 -1.67 -32.25
C ILE A 326 -15.70 -1.91 -32.54
N SER A 327 -14.85 -0.91 -32.30
CA SER A 327 -13.39 -1.04 -32.44
C SER A 327 -12.82 -2.08 -31.46
N ALA A 328 -13.24 -2.05 -30.20
CA ALA A 328 -12.85 -3.03 -29.18
C ALA A 328 -13.25 -4.46 -29.59
N LEU A 329 -14.49 -4.65 -30.06
CA LEU A 329 -14.97 -5.94 -30.57
C LEU A 329 -14.18 -6.42 -31.80
N ALA A 330 -13.85 -5.50 -32.71
CA ALA A 330 -13.03 -5.80 -33.89
C ALA A 330 -11.62 -6.28 -33.52
N GLN A 331 -11.03 -5.71 -32.45
CA GLN A 331 -9.71 -6.11 -31.97
C GLN A 331 -9.71 -7.50 -31.32
N LEU A 332 -10.78 -7.82 -30.58
CA LEU A 332 -10.94 -9.14 -29.96
C LEU A 332 -11.28 -10.24 -30.97
N GLY A 333 -11.98 -9.89 -32.05
CA GLY A 333 -12.41 -10.85 -33.07
C GLY A 333 -13.42 -11.89 -32.55
N GLU A 334 -14.23 -11.52 -31.56
CA GLU A 334 -15.12 -12.42 -30.83
C GLU A 334 -16.39 -12.77 -31.63
N LYS A 335 -16.62 -14.05 -31.91
CA LYS A 335 -17.73 -14.55 -32.75
C LYS A 335 -19.11 -14.15 -32.23
N THR A 336 -19.28 -14.07 -30.91
CA THR A 336 -20.56 -13.73 -30.28
C THR A 336 -21.02 -12.30 -30.58
N ALA A 337 -20.17 -11.46 -31.17
CA ALA A 337 -20.52 -10.11 -31.62
C ALA A 337 -21.20 -10.07 -33.00
N PHE A 338 -21.21 -11.17 -33.77
CA PHE A 338 -21.70 -11.18 -35.16
C PHE A 338 -23.12 -10.62 -35.30
N ASP A 339 -24.09 -11.17 -34.56
CA ASP A 339 -25.50 -10.76 -34.68
C ASP A 339 -25.72 -9.29 -34.30
N ASN A 340 -25.02 -8.83 -33.26
CA ASN A 340 -25.13 -7.45 -32.77
C ASN A 340 -24.50 -6.44 -33.74
N LEU A 341 -23.37 -6.80 -34.38
CA LEU A 341 -22.74 -5.97 -35.42
C LEU A 341 -23.56 -5.97 -36.71
N LEU A 342 -24.14 -7.11 -37.09
CA LEU A 342 -25.02 -7.20 -38.25
C LEU A 342 -26.28 -6.33 -38.06
N TYR A 343 -26.86 -6.33 -36.86
CA TYR A 343 -27.99 -5.45 -36.54
C TYR A 343 -27.67 -3.97 -36.80
N VAL A 344 -26.48 -3.51 -36.39
CA VAL A 344 -26.05 -2.11 -36.61
C VAL A 344 -26.00 -1.75 -38.10
N ILE A 345 -25.58 -2.68 -38.96
CA ILE A 345 -25.50 -2.45 -40.41
C ILE A 345 -26.88 -2.40 -41.06
N LEU A 346 -27.82 -3.20 -40.56
CA LEU A 346 -29.16 -3.35 -41.15
C LEU A 346 -30.14 -2.28 -40.66
N HIS A 347 -29.86 -1.63 -39.52
CA HIS A 347 -30.75 -0.65 -38.93
C HIS A 347 -30.54 0.76 -39.55
N GLU A 348 -31.59 1.33 -40.14
CA GLU A 348 -31.57 2.64 -40.82
C GLU A 348 -31.31 3.85 -39.88
N GLY A 349 -31.22 3.63 -38.57
CA GLY A 349 -31.03 4.68 -37.57
C GLY A 349 -29.56 5.07 -37.29
N TYR A 350 -28.58 4.33 -37.82
CA TYR A 350 -27.16 4.59 -37.56
C TYR A 350 -26.47 5.39 -38.70
N PRO A 351 -25.53 6.28 -38.38
CA PRO A 351 -24.74 7.02 -39.36
C PRO A 351 -23.74 6.11 -40.08
N ASP A 352 -23.31 6.54 -41.28
CA ASP A 352 -22.36 5.81 -42.12
C ASP A 352 -21.02 5.52 -41.43
N SER A 353 -20.59 6.37 -40.49
CA SER A 353 -19.40 6.17 -39.65
C SER A 353 -19.49 4.87 -38.85
N ILE A 354 -20.59 4.68 -38.13
CA ILE A 354 -20.87 3.49 -37.32
C ILE A 354 -21.07 2.26 -38.21
N ILE A 355 -21.83 2.38 -39.29
CA ILE A 355 -22.08 1.27 -40.23
C ILE A 355 -20.77 0.78 -40.84
N SER A 356 -19.88 1.70 -41.24
CA SER A 356 -18.57 1.37 -41.82
C SER A 356 -17.69 0.68 -40.79
N ALA A 357 -17.63 1.20 -39.56
CA ALA A 357 -16.89 0.57 -38.46
C ALA A 357 -17.41 -0.85 -38.17
N SER A 358 -18.74 -1.07 -38.17
CA SER A 358 -19.33 -2.41 -37.97
C SER A 358 -19.00 -3.38 -39.10
N LYS A 359 -18.98 -2.93 -40.36
CA LYS A 359 -18.55 -3.76 -41.50
C LYS A 359 -17.08 -4.18 -41.36
N GLU A 360 -16.21 -3.26 -40.97
CA GLU A 360 -14.80 -3.55 -40.72
C GLU A 360 -14.61 -4.50 -39.54
N ALA A 361 -15.39 -4.33 -38.47
CA ALA A 361 -15.37 -5.22 -37.31
C ALA A 361 -15.81 -6.65 -37.67
N LEU A 362 -16.90 -6.81 -38.44
CA LEU A 362 -17.37 -8.11 -38.91
C LEU A 362 -16.32 -8.85 -39.74
N ALA A 363 -15.56 -8.13 -40.57
CA ALA A 363 -14.49 -8.73 -41.38
C ALA A 363 -13.30 -9.25 -40.55
N LYS A 364 -13.12 -8.74 -39.33
CA LYS A 364 -12.02 -9.09 -38.41
C LYS A 364 -12.40 -10.16 -37.38
N LEU A 365 -13.64 -10.66 -37.40
CA LEU A 365 -14.05 -11.75 -36.51
C LEU A 365 -13.25 -13.03 -36.83
N ASN A 366 -12.72 -13.67 -35.80
CA ASN A 366 -12.03 -14.94 -35.92
C ASN A 366 -13.08 -16.04 -36.05
N TRP A 367 -13.12 -16.77 -37.17
CA TRP A 367 -14.18 -17.74 -37.52
C TRP A 367 -13.98 -19.17 -37.03
#